data_AF-A0A7L4ZXL8-F1
#
_entry.id   AF-A0A7L4ZXL8-F1
#
_cell.length_a   1.000
_cell.length_b   1.000
_cell.length_c   1.000
_cell.angle_alpha   90.00
_cell.angle_beta   90.00
_cell.angle_gamma   90.00
#
_symmetry.space_group_name_H-M   'P 1'
#
loop_
_entity.id
_entity.type
_entity.pdbx_description
1 polymer ?
#
loop_
_entity_poly.entity_id
_entity_poly.type
_entity_poly.pdbx_seq_one_letter_code
_entity_poly.pdbx_strand_id
1 'polypeptide(L)'
;MMFWVDRRAIGIALILNRSAEGCELAVAFDFVRTCAGMWPPVRNEIEKLRQMPDVQPEHFCPLGAHEWLVIEGKVEDAFRQPVQASKRKSLLWTQLRSNLAVAVLSYVDADETALVKLRKVWPAHEPVFFFAQESITEPKKWWYRTKGAVAWQLLKHVWQKPTPVEEWGIVDRKYRWALFVTHADDIIFCGQPLVDRVLQLGQQANIRIR
;
A
#
# COMPACT_ATOMS: atom_id res chain seq x y z
N MET A 1 -5.79 -19.92 19.86
CA MET A 1 -4.52 -19.16 19.77
C MET A 1 -3.63 -19.95 18.82
N MET A 2 -3.40 -19.45 17.60
CA MET A 2 -2.81 -20.23 16.51
C MET A 2 -1.61 -19.46 15.96
N PHE A 3 -0.41 -19.95 16.24
CA PHE A 3 0.82 -19.36 15.74
C PHE A 3 0.99 -19.74 14.27
N TRP A 4 1.01 -18.74 13.39
CA TRP A 4 1.49 -18.94 12.03
C TRP A 4 3.01 -18.92 12.01
N VAL A 5 3.60 -20.06 11.69
CA VAL A 5 5.04 -20.20 11.49
C VAL A 5 5.38 -19.70 10.10
N ASP A 6 6.21 -18.66 10.01
CA ASP A 6 6.84 -18.27 8.75
C ASP A 6 7.70 -19.42 8.22
N ARG A 7 7.32 -19.98 7.08
CA ARG A 7 7.97 -21.14 6.46
C ARG A 7 9.12 -20.77 5.51
N ARG A 8 9.57 -19.51 5.46
CA ARG A 8 10.68 -19.07 4.57
C ARG A 8 12.02 -18.86 5.29
N ALA A 9 12.06 -18.95 6.62
CA ALA A 9 13.27 -18.78 7.43
C ALA A 9 14.19 -20.03 7.50
N ILE A 10 14.49 -20.68 6.38
CA ILE A 10 15.57 -21.69 6.27
C ILE A 10 16.36 -21.43 4.98
N GLY A 11 17.51 -20.76 5.10
CA GLY A 11 18.27 -20.31 3.93
C GLY A 11 19.58 -19.57 4.20
N ILE A 12 20.50 -20.21 4.94
CA ILE A 12 21.97 -20.04 4.86
C ILE A 12 22.55 -18.61 4.88
N ALA A 13 23.22 -18.25 6.00
CA ALA A 13 24.55 -17.64 5.97
C ALA A 13 25.25 -17.77 7.35
N LEU A 14 26.18 -18.72 7.46
CA LEU A 14 27.26 -18.73 8.46
C LEU A 14 28.49 -18.08 7.81
N ILE A 15 29.25 -17.25 8.54
CA ILE A 15 30.75 -17.18 8.58
C ILE A 15 31.25 -15.88 9.26
N LEU A 16 31.97 -16.05 10.40
CA LEU A 16 33.18 -15.33 10.88
C LEU A 16 33.22 -13.77 11.01
N ASN A 17 34.00 -13.11 11.88
CA ASN A 17 34.70 -13.44 13.16
C ASN A 17 35.13 -12.11 13.85
N ARG A 18 35.69 -12.16 15.07
CA ARG A 18 36.10 -11.05 15.95
C ARG A 18 37.31 -10.21 15.48
N SER A 19 37.36 -8.95 15.95
CA SER A 19 38.53 -8.17 16.48
C SER A 19 38.36 -6.68 16.14
N ALA A 20 37.95 -5.79 17.05
CA ALA A 20 38.71 -5.11 18.13
C ALA A 20 39.42 -3.80 17.68
N GLU A 21 39.50 -2.85 18.62
CA GLU A 21 40.18 -1.54 18.59
C GLU A 21 39.51 -0.38 17.83
N GLY A 22 39.68 0.86 18.35
CA GLY A 22 39.24 2.11 17.70
C GLY A 22 38.12 2.91 18.39
N CYS A 23 38.30 3.33 19.65
CA CYS A 23 37.49 4.43 20.20
C CYS A 23 38.09 5.78 19.80
N GLU A 24 37.36 6.59 19.02
CA GLU A 24 37.53 8.05 19.02
C GLU A 24 36.16 8.74 19.06
N LEU A 25 35.98 9.62 20.06
CA LEU A 25 34.77 10.42 20.20
C LEU A 25 34.85 11.64 19.28
N ALA A 26 33.97 11.71 18.28
CA ALA A 26 33.59 12.96 17.65
C ALA A 26 32.21 13.39 18.21
N VAL A 27 32.21 14.46 19.00
CA VAL A 27 31.01 15.01 19.65
C VAL A 27 30.08 15.62 18.59
N ALA A 28 28.87 15.07 18.46
CA ALA A 28 27.79 15.64 17.66
C ALA A 28 26.47 15.62 18.46
N PHE A 29 26.24 16.70 19.20
CA PHE A 29 24.98 17.18 19.78
C PHE A 29 24.04 16.20 20.52
N ASP A 30 23.82 16.50 21.79
CA ASP A 30 22.76 15.94 22.63
C ASP A 30 21.38 15.98 21.96
N PHE A 31 20.84 14.80 21.68
CA PHE A 31 19.39 14.57 21.70
C PHE A 31 19.06 13.18 22.26
N VAL A 32 19.68 12.83 23.40
CA VAL A 32 19.46 11.54 24.06
C VAL A 32 18.29 11.64 25.04
N ARG A 33 17.24 10.85 24.76
CA ARG A 33 16.17 10.41 25.68
C ARG A 33 15.31 11.49 26.36
N THR A 34 14.10 11.68 25.81
CA THR A 34 12.89 11.01 26.38
C THR A 34 11.68 11.22 25.47
N CYS A 35 11.27 10.18 24.74
CA CYS A 35 9.91 10.06 24.17
C CYS A 35 9.63 8.60 23.78
N ALA A 36 8.43 8.11 24.11
CA ALA A 36 7.88 6.92 23.46
C ALA A 36 7.56 7.28 22.00
N GLY A 37 8.31 6.73 21.05
CA GLY A 37 8.30 7.24 19.67
C GLY A 37 8.82 6.23 18.65
N MET A 38 8.22 5.04 18.61
CA MET A 38 8.53 4.03 17.59
C MET A 38 7.91 4.44 16.24
N TRP A 39 8.63 5.26 15.47
CA TRP A 39 8.30 5.67 14.10
C TRP A 39 9.53 5.47 13.19
N PRO A 40 9.66 4.34 12.47
CA PRO A 40 10.16 4.48 11.08
C PRO A 40 9.40 3.82 9.90
N PRO A 41 8.70 2.67 10.00
CA PRO A 41 8.79 1.66 8.93
C PRO A 41 8.13 2.06 7.62
N VAL A 42 6.80 2.20 7.60
CA VAL A 42 6.06 2.47 6.34
C VAL A 42 6.45 3.81 5.70
N ARG A 43 6.80 4.82 6.51
CA ARG A 43 7.21 6.14 6.01
C ARG A 43 8.53 6.08 5.27
N ASN A 44 9.49 5.29 5.76
CA ASN A 44 10.76 5.07 5.08
C ASN A 44 10.57 4.36 3.73
N GLU A 45 9.65 3.38 3.64
CA GLU A 45 9.33 2.77 2.34
C GLU A 45 8.69 3.78 1.38
N ILE A 46 7.77 4.62 1.85
CA ILE A 46 7.18 5.67 1.00
C ILE A 46 8.22 6.70 0.53
N GLU A 47 9.16 7.11 1.39
CA GLU A 47 10.23 8.03 0.96
C GLU A 47 11.23 7.37 0.00
N LYS A 48 11.55 6.08 0.14
CA LYS A 48 12.29 5.32 -0.89
C LYS A 48 11.54 5.30 -2.23
N LEU A 49 10.21 5.11 -2.20
CA LEU A 49 9.37 5.15 -3.39
C LEU A 49 9.35 6.54 -4.04
N ARG A 50 9.37 7.63 -3.25
CA ARG A 50 9.50 9.02 -3.73
C ARG A 50 10.85 9.33 -4.38
N GLN A 51 11.89 8.56 -4.06
CA GLN A 51 13.24 8.71 -4.60
C GLN A 51 13.53 7.79 -5.80
N MET A 52 12.53 7.03 -6.29
CA MET A 52 12.70 6.20 -7.48
C MET A 52 12.92 7.07 -8.74
N PRO A 53 13.83 6.70 -9.67
CA PRO A 53 14.13 7.50 -10.87
C PRO A 53 12.92 7.85 -11.75
N ASP A 54 11.91 6.97 -11.78
CA ASP A 54 10.67 7.14 -12.54
C ASP A 54 9.63 8.05 -11.83
N VAL A 55 9.91 8.48 -10.60
CA VAL A 55 8.97 9.23 -9.74
C VAL A 55 9.48 10.65 -9.56
N GLN A 56 8.91 11.58 -10.34
CA GLN A 56 9.15 13.01 -10.12
C GLN A 56 8.50 13.44 -8.78
N PRO A 57 9.23 14.07 -7.84
CA PRO A 57 8.71 14.38 -6.50
C PRO A 57 7.43 15.23 -6.47
N GLU A 58 7.25 16.14 -7.43
CA GLU A 58 6.05 16.96 -7.63
C GLU A 58 4.83 16.16 -8.10
N HIS A 59 5.03 14.91 -8.53
CA HIS A 59 3.98 13.96 -8.84
C HIS A 59 3.70 12.97 -7.70
N PHE A 60 4.38 13.07 -6.54
CA PHE A 60 4.08 12.27 -5.36
C PHE A 60 4.25 13.10 -4.08
N CYS A 61 3.24 13.93 -3.81
CA CYS A 61 3.27 14.92 -2.74
C CYS A 61 2.47 14.44 -1.52
N PRO A 62 3.00 14.52 -0.29
CA PRO A 62 2.18 14.34 0.90
C PRO A 62 1.07 15.38 0.93
N LEU A 63 -0.12 14.96 1.37
CA LEU A 63 -1.23 15.86 1.65
C LEU A 63 -1.03 16.54 3.02
N GLY A 64 -1.67 17.69 3.26
CA GLY A 64 -1.68 18.34 4.57
C GLY A 64 -2.62 17.65 5.56
N ALA A 65 -2.36 17.78 6.87
CA ALA A 65 -3.13 17.08 7.91
C ALA A 65 -4.65 17.37 7.88
N HIS A 66 -5.06 18.59 7.52
CA HIS A 66 -6.48 18.91 7.32
C HIS A 66 -7.05 18.26 6.04
N GLU A 67 -6.26 18.21 4.96
CA GLU A 67 -6.66 17.54 3.72
C GLU A 67 -6.80 16.03 3.92
N TRP A 68 -5.95 15.40 4.75
CA TRP A 68 -6.02 13.98 5.12
C TRP A 68 -7.41 13.62 5.67
N LEU A 69 -7.87 14.32 6.71
CA LEU A 69 -9.15 14.03 7.36
C LEU A 69 -10.34 14.16 6.40
N VAL A 70 -10.32 15.17 5.52
CA VAL A 70 -11.39 15.39 4.53
C VAL A 70 -11.37 14.33 3.41
N ILE A 71 -10.18 13.90 2.97
CA ILE A 71 -10.04 12.88 1.92
C ILE A 71 -10.39 11.51 2.49
N GLU A 72 -9.87 11.16 3.66
CA GLU A 72 -10.17 9.91 4.35
C GLU A 72 -11.67 9.78 4.58
N GLY A 73 -12.34 10.81 5.13
CA GLY A 73 -13.80 10.82 5.29
C GLY A 73 -14.55 10.54 3.99
N LYS A 74 -14.13 11.14 2.86
CA LYS A 74 -14.73 10.89 1.54
C LYS A 74 -14.46 9.49 0.99
N VAL A 75 -13.28 8.92 1.23
CA VAL A 75 -12.98 7.53 0.85
C VAL A 75 -13.82 6.58 1.70
N GLU A 76 -13.91 6.81 3.01
CA GLU A 76 -14.73 6.01 3.93
C GLU A 76 -16.21 6.08 3.55
N ASP A 77 -16.74 7.28 3.25
CA ASP A 77 -18.11 7.47 2.80
C ASP A 77 -18.38 6.82 1.44
N ALA A 78 -17.43 6.85 0.49
CA ALA A 78 -17.62 6.25 -0.83
C ALA A 78 -17.55 4.71 -0.81
N PHE A 79 -16.58 4.15 -0.06
CA PHE A 79 -16.22 2.73 -0.18
C PHE A 79 -16.62 1.87 1.01
N ARG A 80 -16.68 2.40 2.25
CA ARG A 80 -17.03 1.59 3.44
C ARG A 80 -18.54 1.44 3.59
N GLN A 81 -18.96 0.24 4.00
CA GLN A 81 -20.33 0.00 4.48
C GLN A 81 -20.61 0.83 5.75
N PRO A 82 -21.85 1.29 5.96
CA PRO A 82 -22.23 2.00 7.20
C PRO A 82 -22.05 1.09 8.44
N VAL A 83 -20.92 1.24 9.14
CA VAL A 83 -20.64 0.56 10.41
C VAL A 83 -20.78 1.51 11.60
N GLN A 84 -21.16 0.95 12.76
CA GLN A 84 -21.05 1.62 14.04
C GLN A 84 -19.61 2.12 14.25
N ALA A 85 -19.45 3.31 14.85
CA ALA A 85 -18.15 3.97 14.99
C ALA A 85 -17.08 3.09 15.67
N SER A 86 -17.48 2.24 16.62
CA SER A 86 -16.63 1.27 17.32
C SER A 86 -15.98 0.22 16.40
N LYS A 87 -16.55 -0.05 15.22
CA LYS A 87 -16.06 -1.04 14.23
C LYS A 87 -15.25 -0.42 13.08
N ARG A 88 -15.06 0.91 13.06
CA ARG A 88 -14.31 1.63 11.99
C ARG A 88 -12.80 1.38 11.99
N LYS A 89 -12.24 0.67 12.98
CA LYS A 89 -10.80 0.44 13.09
C LYS A 89 -10.21 -0.56 12.08
N SER A 90 -11.04 -1.31 11.36
CA SER A 90 -10.53 -2.29 10.38
C SER A 90 -10.06 -1.64 9.07
N LEU A 91 -9.20 -2.38 8.35
CA LEU A 91 -8.78 -2.14 6.97
C LEU A 91 -9.98 -1.89 6.07
N LEU A 92 -9.89 -0.94 5.13
CA LEU A 92 -11.02 -0.53 4.32
C LEU A 92 -11.54 -1.68 3.44
N TRP A 93 -10.64 -2.47 2.85
CA TRP A 93 -11.01 -3.62 2.01
C TRP A 93 -11.87 -4.67 2.75
N THR A 94 -11.76 -4.78 4.09
CA THR A 94 -12.56 -5.73 4.90
C THR A 94 -14.01 -5.28 5.13
N GLN A 95 -14.34 -4.03 4.80
CA GLN A 95 -15.64 -3.43 5.08
C GLN A 95 -16.21 -2.67 3.87
N LEU A 96 -15.89 -3.10 2.64
CA LEU A 96 -16.47 -2.51 1.43
C LEU A 96 -18.00 -2.63 1.41
N ARG A 97 -18.67 -1.64 0.80
CA ARG A 97 -20.14 -1.70 0.59
C ARG A 97 -20.50 -2.87 -0.32
N SER A 98 -21.54 -3.62 0.05
CA SER A 98 -22.03 -4.78 -0.71
C SER A 98 -22.60 -4.44 -2.10
N ASN A 99 -22.88 -3.17 -2.39
CA ASN A 99 -23.37 -2.72 -3.69
C ASN A 99 -22.25 -2.21 -4.63
N LEU A 100 -20.98 -2.30 -4.22
CA LEU A 100 -19.85 -1.98 -5.08
C LEU A 100 -19.48 -3.21 -5.90
N ALA A 101 -19.20 -3.01 -7.20
CA ALA A 101 -18.48 -4.00 -7.96
C ALA A 101 -17.09 -4.19 -7.34
N VAL A 102 -16.72 -5.44 -7.08
CA VAL A 102 -15.41 -5.84 -6.56
C VAL A 102 -14.87 -6.94 -7.47
N ALA A 103 -13.56 -6.92 -7.71
CA ALA A 103 -12.84 -8.00 -8.36
C ALA A 103 -11.51 -8.23 -7.63
N VAL A 104 -11.03 -9.47 -7.56
CA VAL A 104 -9.81 -9.84 -6.83
C VAL A 104 -8.86 -10.58 -7.76
N LEU A 105 -7.61 -10.10 -7.81
CA LEU A 105 -6.47 -10.86 -8.32
C LEU A 105 -5.67 -11.38 -7.13
N SER A 106 -5.73 -12.69 -6.89
CA SER A 106 -5.00 -13.32 -5.80
C SER A 106 -3.49 -13.37 -6.09
N TYR A 107 -2.64 -13.24 -5.07
CA TYR A 107 -1.17 -13.38 -5.25
C TYR A 107 -0.78 -14.69 -5.94
N VAL A 108 -1.46 -15.80 -5.59
CA VAL A 108 -1.23 -17.13 -6.19
C VAL A 108 -1.66 -17.25 -7.65
N ASP A 109 -2.55 -16.37 -8.11
CA ASP A 109 -3.07 -16.32 -9.48
C ASP A 109 -2.33 -15.26 -10.33
N ALA A 110 -1.29 -14.61 -9.77
CA ALA A 110 -0.61 -13.44 -10.33
C ALA A 110 0.90 -13.66 -10.50
N ASP A 111 1.39 -13.40 -11.71
CA ASP A 111 2.80 -13.36 -12.06
C ASP A 111 3.20 -11.97 -12.60
N GLU A 112 4.47 -11.77 -12.97
CA GLU A 112 4.88 -10.52 -13.61
C GLU A 112 4.10 -10.26 -14.92
N THR A 113 3.70 -11.32 -15.63
CA THR A 113 2.86 -11.20 -16.83
C THR A 113 1.49 -10.60 -16.52
N ALA A 114 0.87 -10.96 -15.39
CA ALA A 114 -0.40 -10.40 -14.93
C ALA A 114 -0.28 -8.90 -14.65
N LEU A 115 0.80 -8.44 -13.99
CA LEU A 115 1.08 -7.01 -13.83
C LEU A 115 1.30 -6.30 -15.18
N VAL A 116 2.07 -6.87 -16.10
CA VAL A 116 2.31 -6.29 -17.44
C VAL A 116 1.00 -6.15 -18.22
N LYS A 117 0.09 -7.13 -18.10
CA LYS A 117 -1.25 -7.09 -18.68
C LYS A 117 -2.11 -6.01 -17.99
N LEU A 118 -2.17 -5.97 -16.65
CA LEU A 118 -2.92 -4.97 -15.87
C LEU A 118 -2.50 -3.53 -16.18
N ARG A 119 -1.21 -3.28 -16.42
CA ARG A 119 -0.71 -1.96 -16.82
C ARG A 119 -1.40 -1.40 -18.07
N LYS A 120 -1.90 -2.27 -18.98
CA LYS A 120 -2.61 -1.85 -20.21
C LYS A 120 -3.98 -1.22 -19.95
N VAL A 121 -4.64 -1.61 -18.86
CA VAL A 121 -5.98 -1.13 -18.49
C VAL A 121 -5.96 -0.13 -17.32
N TRP A 122 -4.77 0.11 -16.75
CA TRP A 122 -4.57 1.05 -15.68
C TRP A 122 -4.66 2.50 -16.16
N PRO A 123 -5.44 3.38 -15.49
CA PRO A 123 -5.59 4.78 -15.88
C PRO A 123 -4.37 5.64 -15.52
N ALA A 124 -3.30 5.52 -16.30
CA ALA A 124 -2.03 6.23 -16.08
C ALA A 124 -2.17 7.77 -15.97
N HIS A 125 -3.17 8.37 -16.62
CA HIS A 125 -3.40 9.82 -16.61
C HIS A 125 -4.42 10.29 -15.56
N GLU A 126 -5.21 9.40 -14.95
CA GLU A 126 -6.16 9.82 -13.91
C GLU A 126 -5.39 10.27 -12.65
N PRO A 127 -5.76 11.41 -12.03
CA PRO A 127 -5.12 11.84 -10.80
C PRO A 127 -5.74 11.07 -9.62
N VAL A 128 -4.90 10.54 -8.75
CA VAL A 128 -5.29 9.59 -7.69
C VAL A 128 -4.74 10.05 -6.33
N PHE A 129 -5.34 9.51 -5.27
CA PHE A 129 -4.73 9.47 -3.95
C PHE A 129 -4.04 8.13 -3.75
N PHE A 130 -2.92 8.14 -3.04
CA PHE A 130 -2.22 6.95 -2.58
C PHE A 130 -2.18 6.98 -1.06
N PHE A 131 -2.40 5.84 -0.41
CA PHE A 131 -2.22 5.71 1.03
C PHE A 131 -1.61 4.38 1.45
N ALA A 132 -1.08 4.36 2.67
CA ALA A 132 -0.60 3.18 3.36
C ALA A 132 -1.11 3.17 4.80
N GLN A 133 -1.57 2.02 5.29
CA GLN A 133 -1.96 1.78 6.67
C GLN A 133 -1.07 0.71 7.30
N GLU A 134 -0.39 1.05 8.38
CA GLU A 134 0.61 0.19 9.04
C GLU A 134 0.02 -0.76 10.08
N SER A 135 -1.16 -0.46 10.64
CA SER A 135 -1.73 -1.22 11.76
C SER A 135 -3.26 -1.28 11.69
N ILE A 136 -3.84 -2.40 12.17
CA ILE A 136 -5.27 -2.58 12.39
C ILE A 136 -5.71 -2.02 13.76
N THR A 137 -4.84 -2.05 14.77
CA THR A 137 -5.19 -1.62 16.14
C THR A 137 -5.16 -0.10 16.33
N GLU A 138 -4.20 0.54 15.65
CA GLU A 138 -4.04 1.98 15.50
C GLU A 138 -4.00 2.34 14.01
N PRO A 139 -5.16 2.45 13.34
CA PRO A 139 -5.24 2.69 11.90
C PRO A 139 -4.80 4.12 11.54
N LYS A 140 -3.48 4.33 11.43
CA LYS A 140 -2.86 5.55 10.90
C LYS A 140 -2.65 5.37 9.41
N LYS A 141 -3.32 6.19 8.59
CA LYS A 141 -3.17 6.21 7.13
C LYS A 141 -2.31 7.38 6.70
N TRP A 142 -1.31 7.11 5.86
CA TRP A 142 -0.41 8.13 5.30
C TRP A 142 -0.85 8.51 3.90
N TRP A 143 -1.42 9.70 3.70
CA TRP A 143 -2.08 10.08 2.44
C TRP A 143 -1.24 11.02 1.56
N TYR A 144 -1.23 10.73 0.26
CA TYR A 144 -0.47 11.44 -0.77
C TYR A 144 -1.32 11.73 -2.01
N ARG A 145 -1.05 12.86 -2.69
CA ARG A 145 -1.53 13.16 -4.05
C ARG A 145 -0.55 12.62 -5.07
N THR A 146 -1.07 11.93 -6.10
CA THR A 146 -0.23 11.45 -7.20
C THR A 146 -1.00 11.32 -8.53
N LYS A 147 -0.31 10.89 -9.59
CA LYS A 147 -0.85 10.55 -10.91
C LYS A 147 -0.89 9.03 -11.04
N GLY A 148 -1.85 8.50 -11.81
CA GLY A 148 -1.98 7.06 -12.03
C GLY A 148 -0.66 6.39 -12.47
N ALA A 149 0.11 7.00 -13.37
CA ALA A 149 1.38 6.48 -13.85
C ALA A 149 2.40 6.25 -12.72
N VAL A 150 2.47 7.18 -11.75
CA VAL A 150 3.33 7.03 -10.56
C VAL A 150 2.75 5.98 -9.63
N ALA A 151 1.45 6.04 -9.33
CA ALA A 151 0.77 5.05 -8.49
C ALA A 151 0.91 3.61 -8.99
N TRP A 152 1.03 3.40 -10.31
CA TRP A 152 1.36 2.10 -10.89
C TRP A 152 2.78 1.63 -10.54
N GLN A 153 3.78 2.51 -10.59
CA GLN A 153 5.15 2.16 -10.20
C GLN A 153 5.22 1.88 -8.68
N LEU A 154 4.46 2.61 -7.86
CA LEU A 154 4.29 2.31 -6.43
C LEU A 154 3.69 0.90 -6.24
N LEU A 155 2.58 0.60 -6.92
CA LEU A 155 1.92 -0.72 -6.89
C LEU A 155 2.89 -1.84 -7.27
N LYS A 156 3.62 -1.70 -8.39
CA LYS A 156 4.61 -2.69 -8.80
C LYS A 156 5.66 -2.92 -7.72
N HIS A 157 6.18 -1.86 -7.09
CA HIS A 157 7.23 -1.98 -6.08
C HIS A 157 6.73 -2.65 -4.80
N VAL A 158 5.58 -2.22 -4.25
CA VAL A 158 5.05 -2.77 -2.99
C VAL A 158 4.58 -4.22 -3.16
N TRP A 159 4.11 -4.59 -4.35
CA TRP A 159 3.69 -5.97 -4.64
C TRP A 159 4.88 -6.92 -4.90
N GLN A 160 6.00 -6.40 -5.43
CA GLN A 160 7.23 -7.18 -5.62
C GLN A 160 8.10 -7.30 -4.35
N LYS A 161 7.80 -6.53 -3.29
CA LYS A 161 8.56 -6.53 -2.04
C LYS A 161 7.61 -6.53 -0.85
N PRO A 162 7.48 -7.66 -0.13
CA PRO A 162 6.71 -7.72 1.11
C PRO A 162 7.15 -6.61 2.06
N THR A 163 6.21 -5.75 2.43
CA THR A 163 6.41 -4.63 3.35
C THR A 163 5.50 -4.83 4.56
N PRO A 164 5.92 -4.45 5.79
CA PRO A 164 5.11 -4.61 6.99
C PRO A 164 4.00 -3.55 7.03
N VAL A 165 3.03 -3.69 6.12
CA VAL A 165 1.93 -2.75 5.88
C VAL A 165 0.66 -3.57 5.67
N GLU A 166 -0.39 -3.23 6.41
CA GLU A 166 -1.63 -4.01 6.45
C GLU A 166 -2.55 -3.74 5.23
N GLU A 167 -2.50 -2.52 4.70
CA GLU A 167 -3.25 -2.09 3.52
C GLU A 167 -2.48 -0.97 2.80
N TRP A 168 -2.15 -1.20 1.53
CA TRP A 168 -1.86 -0.12 0.59
C TRP A 168 -3.13 0.21 -0.20
N GLY A 169 -3.37 1.48 -0.53
CA GLY A 169 -4.56 1.88 -1.27
C GLY A 169 -4.29 2.94 -2.33
N ILE A 170 -4.93 2.79 -3.48
CA ILE A 170 -4.95 3.77 -4.57
C ILE A 170 -6.42 4.10 -4.86
N VAL A 171 -6.79 5.38 -4.79
CA VAL A 171 -8.19 5.81 -4.92
C VAL A 171 -8.27 6.94 -5.94
N ASP A 172 -9.21 6.89 -6.89
CA ASP A 172 -9.37 8.00 -7.82
C ASP A 172 -9.90 9.25 -7.12
N ARG A 173 -9.44 10.44 -7.55
CA ARG A 173 -9.82 11.70 -6.87
C ARG A 173 -11.30 12.07 -7.03
N LYS A 174 -12.10 11.28 -7.78
CA LYS A 174 -13.56 11.42 -7.88
C LYS A 174 -14.31 10.32 -7.10
N TYR A 175 -13.63 9.43 -6.37
CA TYR A 175 -14.19 8.41 -5.48
C TYR A 175 -15.16 7.42 -6.16
N ARG A 176 -14.92 7.12 -7.45
CA ARG A 176 -15.63 6.15 -8.29
C ARG A 176 -14.98 4.77 -8.29
N TRP A 177 -13.67 4.70 -8.05
CA TRP A 177 -12.92 3.44 -7.96
C TRP A 177 -11.78 3.50 -6.95
N ALA A 178 -11.42 2.33 -6.41
CA ALA A 178 -10.28 2.12 -5.54
C ALA A 178 -9.58 0.79 -5.89
N LEU A 179 -8.30 0.69 -5.55
CA LEU A 179 -7.50 -0.52 -5.56
C LEU A 179 -6.83 -0.65 -4.18
N PHE A 180 -6.87 -1.84 -3.59
CA PHE A 180 -6.18 -2.15 -2.35
C PHE A 180 -5.19 -3.29 -2.57
N VAL A 181 -4.03 -3.23 -1.91
CA VAL A 181 -3.12 -4.37 -1.75
C VAL A 181 -3.17 -4.78 -0.29
N THR A 182 -3.50 -6.02 -0.01
CA THR A 182 -3.61 -6.56 1.35
C THR A 182 -2.27 -7.06 1.88
N HIS A 183 -2.17 -7.33 3.18
CA HIS A 183 -1.03 -8.04 3.79
C HIS A 183 -0.81 -9.48 3.26
N ALA A 184 -1.75 -10.01 2.46
CA ALA A 184 -1.63 -11.32 1.80
C ALA A 184 -1.17 -11.19 0.34
N ASP A 185 -0.71 -9.99 -0.06
CA ASP A 185 -0.29 -9.60 -1.41
C ASP A 185 -1.42 -9.72 -2.48
N ASP A 186 -2.66 -9.91 -2.07
CA ASP A 186 -3.84 -9.90 -2.95
C ASP A 186 -4.18 -8.47 -3.40
N ILE A 187 -4.51 -8.30 -4.68
CA ILE A 187 -4.95 -7.02 -5.26
C ILE A 187 -6.48 -7.02 -5.40
N ILE A 188 -7.13 -6.12 -4.65
CA ILE A 188 -8.59 -5.95 -4.63
C ILE A 188 -8.95 -4.69 -5.43
N PHE A 189 -9.65 -4.86 -6.53
CA PHE A 189 -10.21 -3.79 -7.36
C PHE A 189 -11.64 -3.51 -6.91
N CYS A 190 -12.01 -2.24 -6.77
CA CYS A 190 -13.32 -1.82 -6.29
C CYS A 190 -13.87 -0.65 -7.12
N GLY A 191 -15.17 -0.67 -7.40
CA GLY A 191 -15.87 0.33 -8.19
C GLY A 191 -15.92 -0.01 -9.69
N GLN A 192 -17.12 0.10 -10.27
CA GLN A 192 -17.44 -0.34 -11.63
C GLN A 192 -16.41 0.07 -12.70
N PRO A 193 -15.94 1.34 -12.78
CA PRO A 193 -15.08 1.77 -13.88
C PRO A 193 -13.69 1.11 -13.91
N LEU A 194 -13.20 0.58 -12.78
CA LEU A 194 -11.95 -0.17 -12.73
C LEU A 194 -12.21 -1.67 -12.88
N VAL A 195 -13.26 -2.19 -12.22
CA VAL A 195 -13.64 -3.60 -12.29
C VAL A 195 -13.97 -4.04 -13.72
N ASP A 196 -14.74 -3.26 -14.48
CA ASP A 196 -15.07 -3.59 -15.89
C ASP A 196 -13.81 -3.76 -16.76
N ARG A 197 -12.89 -2.79 -16.64
CA ARG A 197 -11.60 -2.78 -17.37
C ARG A 197 -10.75 -4.01 -17.03
N VAL A 198 -10.75 -4.41 -15.77
CA VAL A 198 -9.95 -5.52 -15.24
C VAL A 198 -10.58 -6.87 -15.61
N LEU A 199 -11.90 -7.02 -15.52
CA LEU A 199 -12.61 -8.24 -15.96
C LEU A 199 -12.50 -8.45 -17.47
N GLN A 200 -12.61 -7.39 -18.28
CA GLN A 200 -12.39 -7.45 -19.73
C GLN A 200 -10.98 -7.96 -20.06
N LEU A 201 -9.96 -7.49 -19.33
CA LEU A 201 -8.59 -7.98 -19.47
C LEU A 201 -8.47 -9.46 -19.05
N GLY A 202 -9.10 -9.86 -17.94
CA GLY A 202 -9.09 -11.25 -17.45
C GLY A 202 -9.59 -12.23 -18.53
N GLN A 203 -10.71 -11.90 -19.18
CA GLN A 203 -11.28 -12.65 -20.30
C GLN A 203 -10.34 -12.71 -21.51
N GLN A 204 -9.70 -11.59 -21.88
CA GLN A 204 -8.83 -11.51 -23.05
C GLN A 204 -7.45 -12.17 -22.85
N ALA A 205 -6.95 -12.18 -21.63
CA ALA A 205 -5.55 -12.48 -21.33
C ALA A 205 -5.34 -13.71 -20.42
N ASN A 206 -6.41 -14.47 -20.17
CA ASN A 206 -6.44 -15.67 -19.33
C ASN A 206 -5.82 -15.44 -17.94
N ILE A 207 -6.16 -14.31 -17.30
CA ILE A 207 -5.84 -14.05 -15.90
C ILE A 207 -7.05 -14.46 -15.08
N ARG A 208 -6.85 -15.25 -14.02
CA ARG A 208 -7.93 -15.59 -13.10
C ARG A 208 -8.22 -14.42 -12.17
N ILE A 209 -9.36 -13.78 -12.40
CA ILE A 209 -9.87 -12.67 -11.60
C ILE A 209 -11.23 -13.12 -11.07
N ARG A 210 -11.45 -12.94 -9.76
CA ARG A 210 -12.65 -13.42 -9.04
C ARG A 210 -13.57 -12.27 -8.67
#